data_AF-S7U620-F1
#
_entry.id   AF-S7U620-F1
#
_cell.length_a   1.000
_cell.length_b   1.000
_cell.length_c   1.000
_cell.angle_alpha   90.00
_cell.angle_beta   90.00
_cell.angle_gamma   90.00
#
_symmetry.space_group_name_H-M   'P 1'
#
loop_
_entity.id
_entity.type
_entity.pdbx_description
1 polymer ?
#
loop_
_entity_poly.entity_id
_entity_poly.type
_entity_poly.pdbx_seq_one_letter_code
_entity_poly.pdbx_strand_id
1 'polypeptide(L)'
;MDRRSLIFTCIFFDFTEQTAGNPTVATMVFLSMILTGLGVYDRIAQFAGAGSAVPVTGFGNAVISAAIEHRTEGFVLGVGSNMFKLAGSVILFGTFAAFVIALVKTIATQWGGL
;
A
#
# COMPACT_ATOMS: atom_id res chain seq x y z
N MET A 1 -8.84 7.07 -1.85
CA MET A 1 -9.59 5.91 -1.32
C MET A 1 -11.02 6.07 -1.80
N ASP A 2 -11.41 5.36 -2.86
CA ASP A 2 -12.69 5.57 -3.56
C ASP A 2 -13.81 4.74 -2.92
N ARG A 3 -14.98 5.35 -2.73
CA ARG A 3 -16.14 4.80 -2.01
C ARG A 3 -16.66 3.50 -2.64
N ARG A 4 -16.35 3.25 -3.92
CA ARG A 4 -16.74 2.05 -4.67
C ARG A 4 -15.96 0.79 -4.27
N SER A 5 -14.71 0.93 -3.84
CA SER A 5 -13.87 -0.20 -3.42
C SER A 5 -14.32 -0.79 -2.07
N LEU A 6 -14.76 0.08 -1.15
CA LEU A 6 -15.33 -0.31 0.15
C LEU A 6 -16.63 -1.10 0.00
N ILE A 7 -17.46 -0.76 -0.99
CA ILE A 7 -18.73 -1.44 -1.28
C ILE A 7 -18.49 -2.88 -1.77
N PHE A 8 -17.44 -3.12 -2.56
CA PHE A 8 -17.12 -4.46 -3.08
C PHE A 8 -16.76 -5.45 -1.96
N THR A 9 -15.92 -5.02 -1.01
CA THR A 9 -15.54 -5.87 0.13
C THR A 9 -16.73 -6.13 1.05
N CYS A 10 -17.56 -5.11 1.33
CA CYS A 10 -18.76 -5.20 2.16
C CYS A 10 -19.83 -6.17 1.59
N ILE A 11 -19.93 -6.28 0.26
CA ILE A 11 -20.91 -7.14 -0.41
C ILE A 11 -20.45 -8.61 -0.48
N PHE A 12 -19.15 -8.88 -0.66
CA PHE A 12 -18.63 -10.25 -0.84
C PHE A 12 -18.16 -10.92 0.45
N PHE A 13 -17.71 -10.13 1.43
CA PHE A 13 -17.31 -10.58 2.75
C PHE A 13 -17.96 -9.63 3.76
N ASP A 14 -18.99 -10.08 4.48
CA ASP A 14 -19.85 -9.36 5.43
C ASP A 14 -19.07 -8.53 6.50
N PHE A 15 -18.42 -7.45 6.09
CA PHE A 15 -17.55 -6.59 6.90
C PHE A 15 -18.18 -5.20 7.03
N THR A 16 -18.30 -4.71 8.26
CA THR A 16 -18.77 -3.35 8.56
C THR A 16 -17.82 -2.28 8.00
N GLU A 17 -18.36 -1.08 7.68
CA GLU A 17 -17.60 0.03 7.05
C GLU A 17 -16.29 0.39 7.80
N GLN A 18 -16.24 0.17 9.12
CA GLN A 18 -15.03 0.40 9.93
C GLN A 18 -13.91 -0.63 9.70
N THR A 19 -14.24 -1.88 9.40
CA THR A 19 -13.25 -2.96 9.24
C THR A 19 -12.94 -3.24 7.77
N ALA A 20 -13.80 -2.82 6.84
CA ALA A 20 -13.65 -3.03 5.41
C ALA A 20 -12.46 -2.29 4.78
N GLY A 21 -11.92 -1.25 5.44
CA GLY A 21 -10.80 -0.46 4.91
C GLY A 21 -9.51 -1.27 4.69
N ASN A 22 -9.07 -2.01 5.70
CA ASN A 22 -7.85 -2.82 5.67
C ASN A 22 -7.85 -3.91 4.56
N PRO A 23 -8.87 -4.79 4.45
CA PRO A 23 -8.91 -5.80 3.40
C PRO A 23 -9.06 -5.22 1.99
N THR A 24 -9.74 -4.07 1.84
CA THR A 24 -9.86 -3.38 0.56
C THR A 24 -8.51 -2.84 0.07
N VAL A 25 -7.72 -2.26 0.98
CA VAL A 25 -6.36 -1.79 0.65
C VAL A 25 -5.45 -2.97 0.29
N ALA A 26 -5.52 -4.07 1.06
CA ALA A 26 -4.71 -5.26 0.80
C ALA A 26 -5.01 -5.89 -0.58
N THR A 27 -6.28 -6.00 -0.96
CA THR A 27 -6.67 -6.56 -2.27
C THR A 27 -6.26 -5.66 -3.44
N MET A 28 -6.34 -4.34 -3.30
CA MET A 28 -5.82 -3.41 -4.32
C MET A 28 -4.32 -3.52 -4.51
N VAL A 29 -3.54 -3.63 -3.43
CA VAL A 29 -2.08 -3.82 -3.51
C VAL A 29 -1.76 -5.16 -4.14
N PHE A 30 -2.45 -6.23 -3.74
CA PHE A 30 -2.26 -7.56 -4.30
C PHE A 30 -2.53 -7.62 -5.80
N LEU A 31 -3.66 -7.05 -6.25
CA LEU A 31 -4.00 -6.97 -7.67
C LEU A 31 -3.02 -6.10 -8.46
N SER A 32 -2.59 -4.98 -7.88
CA SER A 32 -1.56 -4.13 -8.49
C SER A 32 -0.24 -4.87 -8.69
N MET A 33 0.25 -5.59 -7.67
CA MET A 33 1.51 -6.32 -7.76
C MET A 33 1.46 -7.43 -8.82
N ILE A 34 0.34 -8.17 -8.92
CA ILE A 34 0.16 -9.20 -9.95
C ILE A 34 0.16 -8.57 -11.34
N LEU A 35 -0.62 -7.51 -11.55
CA LEU A 35 -0.69 -6.84 -12.84
C LEU A 35 0.65 -6.20 -13.25
N THR A 36 1.45 -5.70 -12.29
CA THR A 36 2.79 -5.16 -12.54
C THR A 36 3.75 -6.28 -12.91
N GLY A 37 3.72 -7.40 -12.19
CA GLY A 37 4.54 -8.58 -12.51
C GLY A 37 4.21 -9.18 -13.89
N LEU A 38 2.98 -9.02 -14.37
CA LEU A 38 2.54 -9.43 -15.71
C LEU A 38 2.82 -8.39 -16.82
N GLY A 39 3.38 -7.22 -16.48
CA GLY A 39 3.75 -6.16 -17.43
C GLY A 39 2.57 -5.39 -18.05
N VAL A 40 1.35 -5.57 -17.53
CA VAL A 40 0.13 -4.89 -18.02
C VAL A 40 -0.14 -3.60 -17.23
N TYR A 41 0.34 -3.53 -15.99
CA TYR A 41 0.05 -2.40 -15.10
C TYR A 41 0.63 -1.08 -15.57
N ASP A 42 1.82 -1.06 -16.18
CA ASP A 42 2.43 0.20 -16.62
C ASP A 42 1.61 0.88 -17.72
N ARG A 43 0.99 0.09 -18.61
CA ARG A 43 0.06 0.58 -19.65
C ARG A 43 -1.26 1.08 -19.06
N ILE A 44 -1.79 0.37 -18.06
CA ILE A 44 -3.03 0.78 -17.37
C ILE A 44 -2.79 2.02 -16.50
N ALA A 45 -1.65 2.12 -15.84
CA ALA A 45 -1.26 3.26 -15.01
C ALA A 45 -1.05 4.53 -15.84
N GLN A 46 -0.47 4.40 -17.05
CA GLN A 46 -0.38 5.51 -18.00
C GLN A 46 -1.76 5.93 -18.55
N PHE A 47 -2.70 5.00 -18.75
CA PHE A 47 -4.03 5.28 -19.29
C PHE A 47 -5.03 5.79 -18.23
N ALA A 48 -4.94 5.29 -17.00
CA ALA A 48 -5.82 5.67 -15.88
C ALA A 48 -5.40 6.98 -15.19
N GLY A 49 -4.26 7.55 -15.57
CA GLY A 49 -3.75 8.82 -15.04
C GLY A 49 -3.38 8.76 -13.56
N ALA A 50 -3.00 9.91 -12.99
CA ALA A 50 -2.46 10.06 -11.62
C ALA A 50 -3.33 9.46 -10.49
N GLY A 51 -4.59 9.11 -10.77
CA GLY A 51 -5.54 8.48 -9.85
C GLY A 51 -5.30 6.99 -9.56
N SER A 52 -4.76 6.20 -10.50
CA SER A 52 -4.43 4.78 -10.27
C SER A 52 -3.10 4.58 -9.54
N ALA A 53 -2.30 5.64 -9.41
CA ALA A 53 -1.04 5.68 -8.67
C ALA A 53 -1.21 6.13 -7.20
N VAL A 54 -2.44 6.45 -6.78
CA VAL A 54 -2.79 6.94 -5.44
C VAL A 54 -2.43 5.88 -4.38
N PRO A 55 -1.79 6.27 -3.27
CA PRO A 55 -0.41 5.97 -2.90
C PRO A 55 -0.05 4.48 -2.74
N VAL A 56 -1.02 3.59 -2.55
CA VAL A 56 -0.76 2.19 -2.17
C VAL A 56 -0.49 1.29 -3.37
N THR A 57 -1.17 1.56 -4.50
CA THR A 57 -0.91 0.88 -5.78
C THR A 57 0.39 1.35 -6.43
N GLY A 58 0.71 2.65 -6.33
CA GLY A 58 2.00 3.20 -6.77
C GLY A 58 3.19 2.63 -5.99
N PHE A 59 3.02 2.40 -4.69
CA PHE A 59 4.00 1.69 -3.86
C PHE A 59 4.21 0.25 -4.35
N GLY A 60 3.13 -0.50 -4.62
CA GLY A 60 3.21 -1.85 -5.17
C GLY A 60 3.95 -1.94 -6.51
N ASN A 61 3.68 -1.00 -7.42
CA ASN A 61 4.43 -0.90 -8.69
C ASN A 61 5.92 -0.67 -8.43
N ALA A 62 6.28 0.35 -7.64
CA ALA A 62 7.68 0.69 -7.39
C ALA A 62 8.48 -0.49 -6.78
N VAL A 63 7.87 -1.26 -5.89
CA VAL A 63 8.49 -2.45 -5.29
C VAL A 63 8.71 -3.55 -6.32
N ILE A 64 7.71 -3.87 -7.15
CA ILE A 64 7.83 -4.91 -8.18
C ILE A 64 8.78 -4.48 -9.31
N SER A 65 8.75 -3.21 -9.71
CA SER A 65 9.66 -2.65 -10.72
C SER A 65 11.11 -2.74 -10.25
N ALA A 66 11.40 -2.40 -8.99
CA ALA A 66 12.73 -2.61 -8.39
C ALA A 66 13.14 -4.10 -8.37
N ALA A 67 12.18 -5.00 -8.16
CA ALA A 67 12.43 -6.45 -8.18
C ALA A 67 12.77 -6.96 -9.59
N ILE A 68 12.16 -6.41 -10.63
CA ILE A 68 12.39 -6.80 -12.03
C ILE A 68 13.71 -6.22 -12.53
N GLU A 69 13.97 -4.94 -12.26
CA GLU A 69 15.16 -4.23 -12.74
C GLU A 69 16.45 -4.80 -12.14
N HIS A 70 16.46 -5.06 -10.83
CA HIS A 70 17.62 -5.61 -10.13
C HIS A 70 17.65 -7.14 -10.07
N ARG A 71 16.88 -7.83 -10.93
CA ARG A 71 16.89 -9.30 -11.00
C ARG A 71 18.27 -9.85 -11.39
N THR A 72 18.99 -9.15 -12.27
CA THR A 72 20.32 -9.55 -12.76
C THR A 72 21.39 -9.55 -11.68
N GLU A 73 21.18 -8.79 -10.60
CA GLU A 73 22.08 -8.69 -9.44
C GLU A 73 21.89 -9.83 -8.43
N GLY A 74 20.95 -10.76 -8.68
CA GLY A 74 20.66 -11.91 -7.84
C GLY A 74 19.58 -11.67 -6.78
N PHE A 75 19.02 -12.75 -6.23
CA PHE A 75 17.82 -12.69 -5.39
C PHE A 75 18.00 -11.96 -4.05
N VAL A 76 19.17 -12.09 -3.41
CA VAL A 76 19.40 -11.54 -2.06
C VAL A 76 19.98 -10.14 -2.14
N LEU A 77 21.07 -9.98 -2.89
CA LEU A 77 21.80 -8.70 -2.98
C LEU A 77 21.17 -7.73 -3.97
N GLY A 78 20.54 -8.21 -5.05
CA GLY A 78 19.83 -7.39 -6.03
C GLY A 78 18.37 -7.17 -5.65
N VAL A 79 17.56 -8.20 -5.84
CA VAL A 79 16.09 -8.13 -5.66
C VAL A 79 15.72 -7.78 -4.22
N GLY A 80 16.18 -8.58 -3.26
CA GLY A 80 15.82 -8.42 -1.84
C GLY A 80 16.27 -7.07 -1.27
N SER A 81 17.52 -6.67 -1.52
CA SER A 81 18.06 -5.42 -0.94
C SER A 81 17.36 -4.17 -1.49
N ASN A 82 17.08 -4.12 -2.80
CA ASN A 82 16.49 -2.94 -3.42
C ASN A 82 14.99 -2.83 -3.13
N MET A 83 14.26 -3.95 -3.13
CA MET A 83 12.87 -3.98 -2.67
C MET A 83 12.77 -3.54 -1.20
N PHE A 84 13.68 -4.02 -0.34
CA PHE A 84 13.66 -3.70 1.09
C PHE A 84 14.07 -2.26 1.39
N LYS A 85 15.00 -1.66 0.64
CA LYS A 85 15.32 -0.23 0.80
C LYS A 85 14.09 0.64 0.57
N LEU A 86 13.33 0.36 -0.48
CA LEU A 86 12.11 1.11 -0.80
C LEU A 86 11.02 0.84 0.24
N ALA A 87 10.69 -0.43 0.49
CA ALA A 87 9.64 -0.82 1.43
C ALA A 87 9.95 -0.47 2.89
N GLY A 88 11.21 -0.66 3.31
CA GLY A 88 11.67 -0.43 4.67
C GLY A 88 11.57 1.04 5.08
N SER A 89 11.89 1.97 4.17
CA SER A 89 11.73 3.40 4.46
C SER A 89 10.27 3.78 4.72
N VAL A 90 9.34 3.27 3.89
CA VAL A 90 7.91 3.54 4.02
C VAL A 90 7.34 2.95 5.30
N ILE A 91 7.71 1.71 5.65
CA ILE A 91 7.25 1.06 6.89
C ILE A 91 7.78 1.82 8.11
N LEU A 92 9.05 2.23 8.11
CA LEU A 92 9.67 2.95 9.22
C LEU A 92 8.96 4.28 9.48
N PHE A 93 8.86 5.14 8.46
CA PHE A 93 8.25 6.46 8.62
C PHE A 93 6.74 6.37 8.84
N GLY A 94 6.06 5.41 8.19
CA GLY A 94 4.62 5.19 8.35
C GLY A 94 4.27 4.73 9.77
N THR A 95 5.00 3.75 10.31
CA THR A 95 4.77 3.23 11.66
C THR A 95 5.14 4.28 12.71
N PHE A 96 6.26 5.00 12.50
CA PHE A 96 6.69 6.05 13.41
C PHE A 96 5.69 7.22 13.47
N ALA A 97 5.21 7.69 12.32
CA ALA A 97 4.20 8.74 12.26
C ALA A 97 2.88 8.28 12.93
N ALA A 98 2.44 7.05 12.66
CA ALA A 98 1.26 6.47 13.30
C ALA A 98 1.41 6.40 14.83
N PHE A 99 2.59 6.01 15.31
CA PHE A 99 2.90 5.99 16.74
C PHE A 99 2.83 7.38 17.37
N VAL A 100 3.44 8.40 16.75
CA VAL A 100 3.40 9.78 17.25
C VAL A 100 1.96 10.30 17.32
N ILE A 101 1.16 10.09 16.27
CA ILE A 101 -0.25 10.51 16.26
C ILE A 101 -1.05 9.77 17.33
N ALA A 102 -0.85 8.46 17.47
CA ALA A 102 -1.52 7.67 18.51
C ALA A 102 -1.15 8.13 19.92
N LEU A 103 0.13 8.48 20.15
CA LEU A 103 0.61 8.98 21.42
C LEU A 103 0.02 10.36 21.74
N VAL A 104 0.01 11.29 20.79
CA VAL A 104 -0.63 12.61 20.93
C VAL A 104 -2.12 12.44 21.23
N LYS A 105 -2.83 11.59 20.47
CA LYS A 105 -4.25 11.31 20.69
C LYS A 105 -4.50 10.77 22.10
N THR A 106 -3.69 9.81 22.55
CA THR A 106 -3.85 9.18 23.87
C THR A 106 -3.68 10.19 25.00
N ILE A 107 -2.66 11.05 24.93
CA ILE A 107 -2.43 12.10 25.93
C ILE A 107 -3.55 13.14 25.89
N ALA A 108 -3.98 13.56 24.69
CA ALA A 108 -5.07 14.51 24.53
C ALA A 108 -6.40 13.97 25.10
N THR A 109 -6.71 12.68 24.91
CA THR A 109 -7.90 12.05 25.51
C THR A 109 -7.80 11.97 27.04
N GLN A 110 -6.62 11.71 27.59
CA GLN A 110 -6.42 11.65 29.04
C GLN A 110 -6.53 13.02 29.75
N TRP A 111 -6.14 14.11 29.08
CA TRP A 111 -6.23 15.48 29.64
C TRP A 111 -7.54 16.22 29.30
N GLY A 112 -8.20 15.85 28.20
CA GLY A 112 -9.34 16.59 27.65
C GLY A 112 -10.73 16.08 28.04
N GLY A 113 -10.87 14.89 28.66
CA GLY A 113 -12.15 14.40 29.17
C GLY A 113 -13.31 14.39 28.16
N LEU A 114 -13.06 13.97 26.92
CA LEU A 114 -14.08 13.61 25.92
C LEU A 114 -14.28 12.10 25.89
#